data_AF-A0A535AEF2-F1
#
_entry.id   AF-A0A535AEF2-F1
#
_cell.length_a   1.000
_cell.length_b   1.000
_cell.length_c   1.000
_cell.angle_alpha   90.00
_cell.angle_beta   90.00
_cell.angle_gamma   90.00
#
_symmetry.space_group_name_H-M   'P 1'
#
loop_
_entity.id
_entity.type
_entity.pdbx_description
1 polymer ?
#
loop_
_entity_poly.entity_id
_entity_poly.type
_entity_poly.pdbx_seq_one_letter_code
_entity_poly.pdbx_strand_id
1 'polypeptide(L)'
;MRRTRGCAAVLALGACLGTATPARAGYLEDAGWGTLTVLTNVVYMPAKITYAVLGGLTGGFAFALTGGDLKTAETVWVTSMGGTYVVTPRMLQGEDA
;
A
#
# COMPACT_ATOMS: atom_id res chain seq x y z
N MET A 1 -7.78 -47.76 39.57
CA MET A 1 -7.27 -47.26 38.27
C MET A 1 -8.17 -46.17 37.62
N ARG A 2 -8.86 -45.31 38.41
CA ARG A 2 -9.78 -44.27 37.89
C ARG A 2 -9.30 -42.83 38.13
N ARG A 3 -8.22 -42.63 38.90
CA ARG A 3 -7.64 -41.32 39.27
C ARG A 3 -6.67 -40.75 38.23
N THR A 4 -6.08 -41.57 37.37
CA THR A 4 -5.07 -41.13 36.38
C THR A 4 -5.67 -40.51 35.12
N ARG A 5 -6.96 -40.74 34.84
CA ARG A 5 -7.65 -40.18 33.66
C ARG A 5 -8.03 -38.70 33.82
N GLY A 6 -8.20 -38.22 35.05
CA GLY A 6 -8.57 -36.83 35.32
C GLY A 6 -7.44 -35.84 35.05
N CYS A 7 -6.21 -36.17 35.44
CA CYS A 7 -5.06 -35.29 35.24
C CYS A 7 -4.67 -35.15 33.75
N ALA A 8 -4.86 -36.20 32.95
CA ALA A 8 -4.59 -36.16 31.51
C ALA A 8 -5.55 -35.21 30.77
N ALA A 9 -6.81 -35.15 31.19
CA ALA A 9 -7.80 -34.25 30.60
C ALA A 9 -7.55 -32.77 30.95
N VAL A 10 -7.09 -32.48 32.17
CA VAL A 10 -6.77 -31.10 32.62
C VAL A 10 -5.49 -30.58 31.94
N LEU A 11 -4.50 -31.43 31.72
CA LEU A 11 -3.27 -31.05 30.99
C LEU A 11 -3.53 -30.81 29.50
N ALA A 12 -4.42 -31.60 28.88
CA ALA A 12 -4.81 -31.40 27.48
C ALA A 12 -5.61 -30.11 27.29
N LEU A 13 -6.51 -29.76 28.23
CA LEU A 13 -7.31 -28.53 28.16
C LEU A 13 -6.47 -27.26 28.40
N GLY A 14 -5.45 -27.34 29.27
CA GLY A 14 -4.52 -26.24 29.53
C GLY A 14 -3.61 -25.91 28.35
N ALA A 15 -3.24 -26.91 27.54
CA ALA A 15 -2.43 -26.72 26.33
C ALA A 15 -3.19 -25.96 25.22
N CYS A 16 -4.51 -26.10 25.15
CA CYS A 16 -5.34 -25.38 24.16
C CYS A 16 -5.54 -23.90 24.48
N LEU A 17 -5.36 -23.48 25.74
CA LEU A 17 -5.52 -22.08 26.18
C LEU A 17 -4.20 -21.29 26.20
N GLY A 18 -3.05 -21.97 26.19
CA GLY A 18 -1.72 -21.34 26.24
C GLY A 18 -1.15 -20.89 24.89
N THR A 19 -1.75 -21.30 23.76
CA THR A 19 -1.28 -20.92 22.42
C THR A 19 -2.05 -19.74 21.83
N ALA A 20 -2.69 -18.92 22.66
CA ALA A 20 -3.10 -17.58 22.24
C ALA A 20 -1.84 -16.75 22.00
N THR A 21 -1.21 -16.96 20.84
CA THR A 21 -0.22 -16.04 20.29
C THR A 21 -0.84 -14.65 20.39
N PRO A 22 -0.13 -13.67 20.94
CA PRO A 22 -0.68 -12.34 21.00
C PRO A 22 -0.85 -11.89 19.55
N ALA A 23 -2.11 -11.81 19.09
CA ALA A 23 -2.49 -11.08 17.88
C ALA A 23 -2.05 -9.60 17.93
N ARG A 24 -1.43 -9.19 19.06
CA ARG A 24 -0.97 -7.86 19.43
C ARG A 24 0.18 -7.30 18.62
N ALA A 25 1.08 -8.15 18.15
CA ALA A 25 2.17 -7.72 17.29
C ALA A 25 1.67 -7.42 15.87
N GLY A 26 0.92 -8.36 15.25
CA GLY A 26 0.41 -8.20 13.88
C GLY A 26 -0.51 -7.00 13.71
N TYR A 27 -1.48 -6.80 14.62
CA TYR A 27 -2.40 -5.67 14.44
C TYR A 27 -1.71 -4.30 14.61
N LEU A 28 -0.68 -4.18 15.46
CA LEU A 28 0.06 -2.91 15.63
C LEU A 28 0.91 -2.62 14.40
N GLU A 29 1.53 -3.66 13.85
CA GLU A 29 2.34 -3.57 12.65
C GLU A 29 1.47 -3.22 11.43
N ASP A 30 0.34 -3.91 11.24
CA ASP A 30 -0.64 -3.63 10.19
C ASP A 30 -1.22 -2.21 10.31
N ALA A 31 -1.58 -1.79 11.53
CA ALA A 31 -2.06 -0.43 11.80
C ALA A 31 -0.96 0.63 11.58
N GLY A 32 0.29 0.30 11.90
CA GLY A 32 1.46 1.14 11.67
C GLY A 32 1.67 1.39 10.19
N TRP A 33 1.69 0.33 9.38
CA TRP A 33 1.83 0.43 7.93
C TRP A 33 0.64 1.14 7.30
N GLY A 34 -0.59 0.84 7.70
CA GLY A 34 -1.79 1.54 7.22
C GLY A 34 -1.75 3.04 7.49
N THR A 35 -1.35 3.44 8.70
CA THR A 35 -1.24 4.85 9.08
C THR A 35 -0.14 5.55 8.27
N LEU A 36 1.01 4.91 8.10
CA LEU A 36 2.13 5.46 7.35
C LEU A 36 1.79 5.62 5.86
N THR A 37 1.01 4.68 5.31
CA THR A 37 0.43 4.79 3.96
C THR A 37 -0.50 5.98 3.83
N VAL A 38 -1.40 6.21 4.79
CA VAL A 38 -2.31 7.35 4.75
C VAL A 38 -1.52 8.66 4.81
N LEU A 39 -0.59 8.79 5.75
CA LEU A 39 0.26 9.98 5.88
C LEU A 39 1.09 10.23 4.62
N THR A 40 1.61 9.17 4.00
CA THR A 40 2.33 9.26 2.73
C THR A 40 1.41 9.75 1.61
N ASN A 41 0.20 9.19 1.48
CA ASN A 41 -0.76 9.58 0.45
C ASN A 41 -1.24 11.02 0.58
N VAL A 42 -1.35 11.55 1.79
CA VAL A 42 -1.71 12.96 2.02
C VAL A 42 -0.76 13.91 1.29
N VAL A 43 0.52 13.57 1.17
CA VAL A 43 1.50 14.38 0.43
C VAL A 43 1.71 13.88 -1.00
N TYR A 44 1.77 12.56 -1.19
CA TYR A 44 2.05 11.95 -2.48
C TYR A 44 0.94 12.22 -3.51
N MET A 45 -0.34 12.09 -3.12
CA MET A 45 -1.45 12.28 -4.06
C MET A 45 -1.51 13.72 -4.59
N PRO A 46 -1.48 14.78 -3.75
CA PRO A 46 -1.45 16.14 -4.26
C PRO A 46 -0.21 16.46 -5.09
N ALA A 47 0.96 15.96 -4.69
CA ALA A 47 2.20 16.13 -5.45
C ALA A 47 2.12 15.48 -6.84
N LYS A 48 1.60 14.24 -6.91
CA LYS A 48 1.40 13.51 -8.15
C LYS A 48 0.40 14.20 -9.07
N ILE A 49 -0.71 14.71 -8.51
CA ILE A 49 -1.71 15.48 -9.27
C ILE A 49 -1.07 16.75 -9.86
N THR A 50 -0.28 17.48 -9.06
CA THR A 50 0.42 18.69 -9.51
C THR A 50 1.39 18.36 -10.67
N TYR A 51 2.14 17.27 -10.55
CA TYR A 51 3.03 16.80 -11.61
C TYR A 51 2.28 16.42 -12.88
N ALA A 52 1.15 15.71 -12.76
CA ALA A 52 0.30 15.34 -13.89
C ALA A 52 -0.31 16.58 -14.58
N VAL A 53 -0.72 17.60 -13.82
CA VAL A 53 -1.22 18.88 -14.39
C VAL A 53 -0.12 19.60 -15.16
N LEU A 54 1.09 19.71 -14.60
CA LEU A 54 2.23 20.33 -15.27
C LEU A 54 2.61 19.56 -16.54
N GLY A 55 2.60 18.22 -16.49
CA GLY A 55 2.82 17.37 -17.65
C GLY A 55 1.72 17.49 -18.70
N GLY A 56 0.47 17.63 -18.28
CA GLY A 56 -0.69 17.92 -19.11
C GLY A 56 -0.51 19.21 -19.91
N LEU A 57 -0.14 20.29 -19.22
CA LEU A 57 0.16 21.58 -19.83
C LEU A 57 1.36 21.50 -20.79
N THR A 58 2.43 20.83 -20.38
CA THR A 58 3.65 20.66 -21.19
C THR A 58 3.37 19.84 -22.45
N GLY A 59 2.56 18.77 -22.36
CA GLY A 59 2.12 18.01 -23.52
C GLY A 59 1.20 18.80 -24.45
N GLY A 60 0.35 19.67 -23.90
CA GLY A 60 -0.46 20.61 -24.69
C GLY A 60 0.39 21.65 -25.44
N PHE A 61 1.44 22.17 -24.81
CA PHE A 61 2.42 23.01 -25.49
C PHE A 61 3.19 22.24 -26.56
N ALA A 62 3.59 21.00 -26.28
CA ALA A 62 4.24 20.15 -27.27
C ALA A 62 3.33 19.95 -28.49
N PHE A 63 2.04 19.66 -28.29
CA PHE A 63 1.04 19.53 -29.36
C PHE A 63 0.92 20.80 -30.21
N ALA A 64 0.84 21.98 -29.58
CA ALA A 64 0.71 23.25 -30.27
C ALA A 64 1.97 23.59 -31.08
N LEU A 65 3.16 23.35 -30.50
CA LEU A 65 4.45 23.67 -31.12
C LEU A 65 4.84 22.71 -32.25
N THR A 66 4.36 21.46 -32.23
CA THR A 66 4.58 20.50 -33.31
C THR A 66 3.56 20.60 -34.44
N GLY A 67 2.64 21.57 -34.39
CA GLY A 67 1.61 21.76 -35.42
C GLY A 67 0.49 20.71 -35.37
N GLY A 68 0.26 20.12 -34.20
CA GLY A 68 -0.81 19.13 -33.99
C GLY A 68 -0.36 17.67 -34.00
N ASP A 69 0.94 17.38 -33.78
CA ASP A 69 1.41 16.00 -33.67
C ASP A 69 1.02 15.40 -32.31
N LEU A 70 -0.04 14.59 -32.32
CA LEU A 70 -0.54 13.84 -31.17
C LEU A 70 0.51 12.89 -30.60
N LYS A 71 1.39 12.30 -31.41
CA LYS A 71 2.33 11.28 -30.94
C LYS A 71 3.37 11.87 -29.99
N THR A 72 3.81 13.10 -30.28
CA THR A 72 4.75 13.84 -29.44
C THR A 72 4.09 14.28 -28.13
N ALA A 73 2.85 14.78 -28.18
CA ALA A 73 2.10 15.17 -26.99
C ALA A 73 1.75 13.97 -26.10
N GLU A 74 1.35 12.85 -26.71
CA GLU A 74 1.03 11.59 -26.04
C GLU A 74 2.23 11.05 -25.28
N THR A 75 3.44 11.14 -25.85
CA THR A 75 4.66 10.72 -25.14
C THR A 75 4.83 11.48 -23.82
N VAL A 76 4.57 12.80 -23.82
CA VAL A 76 4.64 13.64 -22.61
C VAL A 76 3.52 13.27 -21.64
N TRP A 77 2.29 13.08 -22.13
CA TRP A 77 1.15 12.73 -21.28
C TRP A 77 1.28 11.34 -20.65
N VAL A 78 1.70 10.32 -21.40
CA VAL A 78 1.89 8.96 -20.87
C VAL A 78 2.94 8.94 -19.77
N THR A 79 4.07 9.63 -19.98
CA THR A 79 5.13 9.71 -18.95
C THR A 79 4.69 10.51 -17.71
N SER A 80 3.95 11.60 -17.89
CA SER A 80 3.57 12.47 -16.77
C SER A 80 2.38 11.95 -15.96
N MET A 81 1.41 11.33 -16.63
CA MET A 81 0.19 10.81 -16.02
C MET A 81 0.29 9.34 -15.63
N GLY A 82 1.35 8.64 -16.04
CA GLY A 82 1.56 7.23 -15.73
C GLY A 82 1.92 6.93 -14.27
N GLY A 83 1.80 5.66 -13.92
CA GLY A 83 2.19 5.09 -12.64
C GLY A 83 1.12 5.17 -11.55
N THR A 84 1.52 4.85 -10.33
CA THR A 84 0.60 4.70 -9.20
C THR A 84 0.20 6.06 -8.62
N TYR A 85 -1.08 6.24 -8.32
CA TYR A 85 -1.62 7.46 -7.68
C TYR A 85 -1.86 7.28 -6.19
N VAL A 86 -2.10 6.06 -5.73
CA VAL A 86 -2.32 5.72 -4.33
C VAL A 86 -1.22 4.78 -3.89
N VAL A 87 -0.42 5.19 -2.91
CA VAL A 87 0.56 4.31 -2.27
C VAL A 87 -0.20 3.30 -1.41
N THR A 88 0.20 2.04 -1.44
CA THR A 88 -0.37 0.98 -0.58
C THR A 88 0.64 0.53 0.48
N PRO A 89 0.20 -0.13 1.56
CA PRO A 89 1.12 -0.64 2.59
C PRO A 89 2.18 -1.58 2.03
N ARG A 90 1.80 -2.46 1.10
CA ARG A 90 2.69 -3.41 0.41
C ARG A 90 3.78 -2.72 -0.41
N MET A 91 3.47 -1.57 -1.03
CA MET A 91 4.48 -0.76 -1.74
C MET A 91 5.49 -0.13 -0.78
N LEU A 92 5.06 0.28 0.42
CA LEU A 92 5.98 0.80 1.44
C LEU A 92 6.86 -0.29 2.06
N GLN A 93 6.33 -1.52 2.12
CA GLN A 93 7.06 -2.70 2.55
C GLN A 93 7.99 -3.26 1.46
N GLY A 94 7.93 -2.72 0.23
CA GLY A 94 8.73 -3.16 -0.92
C GLY A 94 8.25 -4.46 -1.56
N GLU A 95 7.03 -4.89 -1.25
CA GLU A 95 6.43 -6.13 -1.77
C GLU A 95 5.75 -5.93 -3.13
N ASP A 96 5.32 -4.70 -3.43
CA ASP A 96 4.69 -4.30 -4.71
C ASP A 96 5.42 -3.07 -5.30
N ALA A 97 5.51 -3.00 -6.63
CA ALA A 97 6.10 -1.89 -7.40
C ALA A 97 5.06 -0.91 -7.94
#